data_AF-A0AAD2Q6N9-F1
#
_entry.id   AF-A0AAD2Q6N9-F1
#
_cell.length_a   1.000
_cell.length_b   1.000
_cell.length_c   1.000
_cell.angle_alpha   90.00
_cell.angle_beta   90.00
_cell.angle_gamma   90.00
#
_symmetry.space_group_name_H-M   'P 1'
#
loop_
_entity.id
_entity.type
_entity.pdbx_description
1 polymer ?
#
loop_
_entity_poly.entity_id
_entity_poly.type
_entity_poly.pdbx_seq_one_letter_code
_entity_poly.pdbx_strand_id
1 'polypeptide(L)'
;MLDTLDPKWDPRQPQPEDYEGRMNPQTLDTQQGEGISIEIDQRLTTKGTVGDTFRIFTEDITNNSASAPNREHWGNPDDIDEIVVYTDGSATGNGSATAEAGSGIWFGVDNIRNRSIKVPKELRPSNQVAELLAVKEAVEICPPAAPLHIKTDSMYTINALTKSMQKAEDTGFHLMDNGDVVRLTITKVRNRRARTRLTWVKGHAGIEGNEEADKLADIGRTKQDPDIIDSQVDPALRLPGAKLKAMTQSIAYKIIRKKKMMAERYEDALERRATRKNIERAVEATRDNETGHTATEGKIWKSTRHTDFSRSVRYFLWMLIHDGYKVGNHWTKIPGHEEKASCAHCGDHITENMEHILFECEAQGQKTVWELANELWMMKTSTPLNVSIADLMACGTVSKGNEGTSRLFRILVSESAHLIWRIRCERVIQEKDEATIPEIRNRWINKMNTRLLLDCKLSNEAKYGTKHIKASLVRKTCTSVTTAITRFSPRGVPTGYPQTSC
;
A
#
# COMPACT_ATOMS: atom_id res chain seq x y z
N MET A 1 37.40 9.89 -8.47
CA MET A 1 36.11 9.15 -8.47
C MET A 1 36.33 7.65 -8.32
N LEU A 2 37.35 7.05 -8.95
CA LEU A 2 37.74 5.66 -8.63
C LEU A 2 38.34 5.56 -7.22
N ASP A 3 39.05 6.58 -6.75
CA ASP A 3 39.63 6.63 -5.39
C ASP A 3 38.61 6.82 -4.27
N THR A 4 37.32 6.98 -4.60
CA THR A 4 36.22 7.01 -3.62
C THR A 4 35.48 5.67 -3.54
N LEU A 5 35.90 4.67 -4.31
CA LEU A 5 35.35 3.32 -4.24
C LEU A 5 35.96 2.60 -3.03
N ASP A 6 35.14 1.80 -2.34
CA ASP A 6 35.61 0.85 -1.34
C ASP A 6 36.66 -0.09 -1.96
N PRO A 7 37.76 -0.45 -1.27
CA PRO A 7 38.79 -1.33 -1.79
C PRO A 7 38.24 -2.64 -2.38
N LYS A 8 37.16 -3.19 -1.81
CA LYS A 8 36.48 -4.39 -2.31
C LYS A 8 35.94 -4.25 -3.74
N TRP A 9 35.69 -3.02 -4.17
CA TRP A 9 35.03 -2.67 -5.43
C TRP A 9 35.95 -1.93 -6.40
N ASP A 10 37.22 -1.73 -6.03
CA ASP A 10 38.20 -1.09 -6.89
C ASP A 10 38.63 -2.08 -7.98
N PRO A 11 38.34 -1.82 -9.28
CA PRO A 11 38.73 -2.70 -10.38
C PRO A 11 40.26 -2.82 -10.55
N ARG A 12 41.04 -2.00 -9.83
CA ARG A 12 42.51 -2.05 -9.80
C ARG A 12 43.05 -3.06 -8.78
N GLN A 13 42.23 -3.56 -7.85
CA GLN A 13 42.63 -4.49 -6.80
C GLN A 13 42.33 -5.95 -7.19
N PRO A 14 43.02 -6.95 -6.60
CA PRO A 14 42.70 -8.37 -6.78
C PRO A 14 41.24 -8.62 -6.40
N GLN A 15 40.46 -9.14 -7.34
CA GLN A 15 39.03 -9.43 -7.10
C GLN A 15 38.90 -10.70 -6.24
N PRO A 16 37.87 -10.81 -5.37
CA PRO A 16 37.62 -12.03 -4.61
C PRO A 16 37.51 -13.25 -5.55
N GLU A 17 38.03 -14.41 -5.14
CA GLU A 17 38.11 -15.65 -5.94
C GLU A 17 36.77 -16.10 -6.57
N ASP A 18 35.63 -15.63 -6.02
CA ASP A 18 34.28 -15.73 -6.58
C ASP A 18 34.14 -15.21 -8.03
N TYR A 19 35.17 -14.55 -8.57
CA TYR A 19 35.24 -13.98 -9.92
C TYR A 19 35.25 -15.04 -11.02
N GLU A 20 35.67 -16.28 -10.72
CA GLU A 20 35.84 -17.33 -11.73
C GLU A 20 34.67 -18.33 -11.77
N GLY A 21 33.83 -18.17 -12.81
CA GLY A 21 33.14 -19.23 -13.55
C GLY A 21 32.46 -20.38 -12.80
N ARG A 22 31.11 -20.33 -12.72
CA ARG A 22 30.13 -21.36 -13.15
C ARG A 22 28.77 -21.07 -12.50
N MET A 23 27.90 -20.38 -13.24
CA MET A 23 26.45 -20.61 -13.25
C MET A 23 25.90 -19.78 -14.40
N ASN A 24 25.20 -20.45 -15.31
CA ASN A 24 24.51 -19.80 -16.41
C ASN A 24 23.30 -19.04 -15.81
N PRO A 25 23.21 -17.69 -15.94
CA PRO A 25 22.11 -16.92 -15.36
C PRO A 25 20.72 -17.26 -15.91
N GLN A 26 20.64 -18.09 -16.95
CA GLN A 26 19.43 -18.38 -17.73
C GLN A 26 18.53 -19.49 -17.16
N THR A 27 18.87 -20.15 -16.05
CA THR A 27 18.11 -21.33 -15.56
C THR A 27 17.05 -21.07 -14.49
N LEU A 28 16.92 -19.86 -13.94
CA LEU A 28 15.96 -19.60 -12.83
C LEU A 28 14.53 -19.25 -13.29
N ASP A 29 14.32 -18.87 -14.56
CA ASP A 29 13.01 -18.39 -15.00
C ASP A 29 12.01 -19.50 -15.38
N THR A 30 12.49 -20.74 -15.60
CA THR A 30 11.68 -21.84 -16.17
C THR A 30 11.43 -23.05 -15.25
N GLN A 31 11.91 -23.07 -14.01
CA GLN A 31 11.72 -24.21 -13.11
C GLN A 31 11.00 -23.79 -11.82
N GLN A 32 9.67 -23.67 -11.89
CA GLN A 32 8.80 -23.62 -10.71
C GLN A 32 7.74 -24.70 -10.81
N GLY A 33 7.69 -25.54 -9.78
CA GLY A 33 6.83 -26.72 -9.68
C GLY A 33 7.11 -27.41 -8.35
N GLU A 34 6.13 -28.16 -7.86
CA GLU A 34 6.27 -28.96 -6.64
C GLU A 34 7.48 -29.90 -6.75
N GLY A 35 8.37 -29.88 -5.74
CA GLY A 35 9.55 -30.74 -5.71
C GLY A 35 10.78 -30.23 -6.47
N ILE A 36 10.70 -29.10 -7.20
CA ILE A 36 11.88 -28.51 -7.84
C ILE A 36 12.78 -27.87 -6.78
N SER A 37 14.07 -28.21 -6.80
CA SER A 37 15.08 -27.68 -5.89
C SER A 37 15.90 -26.58 -6.57
N ILE A 38 15.94 -25.39 -5.95
CA ILE A 38 16.63 -24.20 -6.44
C ILE A 38 17.81 -23.90 -5.52
N GLU A 39 19.02 -23.80 -6.07
CA GLU A 39 20.19 -23.37 -5.30
C GLU A 39 20.22 -21.84 -5.15
N ILE A 40 20.47 -21.36 -3.92
CA ILE A 40 20.61 -19.93 -3.64
C ILE A 40 21.98 -19.45 -4.12
N ASP A 41 22.02 -18.37 -4.90
CA ASP A 41 23.29 -17.76 -5.31
C ASP A 41 23.95 -17.05 -4.11
N GLN A 42 24.96 -17.71 -3.53
CA GLN A 42 25.72 -17.20 -2.40
C GLN A 42 26.80 -16.16 -2.80
N ARG A 43 26.96 -15.82 -4.09
CA ARG A 43 28.01 -14.89 -4.53
C ARG A 43 27.66 -13.44 -4.19
N LEU A 44 28.72 -12.65 -4.00
CA LEU A 44 28.65 -11.20 -3.77
C LEU A 44 29.07 -10.36 -4.97
N THR A 45 29.54 -10.98 -6.05
CA THR A 45 30.17 -10.30 -7.19
C THR A 45 29.18 -9.41 -7.95
N THR A 46 29.51 -8.12 -8.09
CA THR A 46 28.88 -7.24 -9.07
C THR A 46 29.49 -7.53 -10.45
N LYS A 47 28.73 -8.17 -11.33
CA LYS A 47 29.13 -8.31 -12.75
C LYS A 47 28.82 -7.01 -13.49
N GLY A 48 29.68 -6.64 -14.45
CA GLY A 48 29.37 -5.58 -15.42
C GLY A 48 30.45 -4.51 -15.55
N THR A 49 30.00 -3.29 -15.76
CA THR A 49 30.82 -2.09 -16.00
C THR A 49 31.15 -1.37 -14.71
N VAL A 50 32.10 -0.41 -14.73
CA VAL A 50 32.38 0.48 -13.58
C VAL A 50 31.10 1.20 -13.07
N GLY A 51 30.12 1.44 -13.94
CA GLY A 51 28.81 1.99 -13.55
C GLY A 51 28.00 1.09 -12.60
N ASP A 52 28.25 -0.21 -12.60
CA ASP A 52 27.62 -1.20 -11.71
C ASP A 52 28.20 -1.17 -10.28
N THR A 53 29.32 -0.47 -10.10
CA THR A 53 30.02 -0.31 -8.82
C THR A 53 29.51 0.87 -8.01
N PHE A 54 29.07 1.94 -8.67
CA PHE A 54 28.59 3.13 -7.97
C PHE A 54 27.27 2.88 -7.27
N ARG A 55 27.24 3.19 -5.97
CA ARG A 55 26.07 3.06 -5.13
C ARG A 55 25.73 4.35 -4.41
N ILE A 56 24.43 4.58 -4.23
CA ILE A 56 23.86 5.73 -3.56
C ILE A 56 22.96 5.28 -2.42
N PHE A 57 22.56 6.19 -1.54
CA PHE A 57 21.80 5.88 -0.31
C PHE A 57 22.53 4.93 0.66
N THR A 58 23.87 4.90 0.59
CA THR A 58 24.73 4.18 1.52
C THR A 58 24.55 4.71 2.95
N GLU A 59 24.71 3.82 3.93
CA GLU A 59 24.84 4.17 5.35
C GLU A 59 26.33 4.19 5.69
N ASP A 60 26.76 5.01 6.67
CA ASP A 60 28.18 5.24 6.99
C ASP A 60 28.98 3.93 6.99
N ILE A 61 29.91 3.84 6.03
CA ILE A 61 30.78 2.69 5.82
C ILE A 61 32.09 2.99 6.53
N THR A 62 32.06 3.08 7.86
CA THR A 62 33.30 3.05 8.63
C THR A 62 33.72 1.58 8.75
N ASN A 63 34.74 1.19 7.99
CA ASN A 63 35.46 -0.09 8.03
C ASN A 63 34.82 -1.26 7.26
N ASN A 64 35.07 -1.30 5.94
CA ASN A 64 34.93 -2.52 5.14
C ASN A 64 36.32 -2.94 4.62
N SER A 65 37.12 -3.55 5.50
CA SER A 65 38.39 -4.18 5.13
C SER A 65 38.39 -5.65 5.52
N ALA A 66 37.25 -6.32 5.31
CA ALA A 66 37.10 -7.75 5.53
C ALA A 66 36.89 -8.46 4.19
N SER A 67 37.81 -9.37 3.87
CA SER A 67 37.73 -10.26 2.71
C SER A 67 36.55 -11.21 2.86
N ALA A 68 35.90 -11.57 1.75
CA ALA A 68 34.90 -12.64 1.76
C ALA A 68 35.51 -13.94 2.34
N PRO A 69 34.73 -14.76 3.06
CA PRO A 69 35.24 -16.01 3.63
C PRO A 69 35.84 -16.87 2.52
N ASN A 70 37.05 -17.38 2.75
CA ASN A 70 37.76 -18.23 1.81
C ASN A 70 36.93 -19.49 1.55
N ARG A 71 36.53 -19.69 0.29
CA ARG A 71 35.72 -20.84 -0.13
C ARG A 71 36.68 -21.94 -0.52
N GLU A 72 37.07 -22.77 0.45
CA GLU A 72 37.87 -23.96 0.15
C GLU A 72 37.18 -24.78 -0.94
N HIS A 73 37.98 -25.18 -1.94
CA HIS A 73 37.53 -26.03 -3.03
C HIS A 73 36.87 -27.28 -2.46
N TRP A 74 35.61 -27.45 -2.85
CA TRP A 74 34.77 -28.60 -2.54
C TRP A 74 35.54 -29.90 -2.77
N GLY A 75 35.56 -30.76 -1.75
CA GLY A 75 35.57 -32.21 -2.00
C GLY A 75 34.34 -32.57 -2.84
N ASN A 76 34.32 -33.76 -3.46
CA ASN A 76 33.23 -34.15 -4.34
C ASN A 76 31.85 -33.94 -3.64
N PRO A 77 30.92 -33.13 -4.17
CA PRO A 77 29.65 -32.77 -3.51
C PRO A 77 28.74 -33.95 -3.17
N ASP A 78 29.07 -35.14 -3.67
CA ASP A 78 28.36 -36.40 -3.48
C ASP A 78 28.87 -37.18 -2.25
N ASP A 79 29.96 -36.74 -1.59
CA ASP A 79 30.56 -37.41 -0.41
C ASP A 79 30.12 -36.82 0.95
N ILE A 80 29.22 -35.82 0.98
CA ILE A 80 28.72 -35.20 2.22
C ILE A 80 27.19 -35.31 2.29
N ASP A 81 26.69 -35.92 3.36
CA ASP A 81 25.25 -36.04 3.63
C ASP A 81 24.57 -34.65 3.66
N GLU A 82 23.58 -34.46 2.80
CA GLU A 82 22.78 -33.24 2.73
C GLU A 82 21.77 -33.19 3.89
N ILE A 83 21.81 -32.10 4.66
CA ILE A 83 20.90 -31.90 5.78
C ILE A 83 19.59 -31.33 5.26
N VAL A 84 18.50 -32.06 5.43
CA VAL A 84 17.14 -31.61 5.09
C VAL A 84 16.49 -30.94 6.31
N VAL A 85 15.84 -29.80 6.10
CA VAL A 85 15.08 -29.08 7.12
C VAL A 85 13.78 -28.54 6.53
N TYR A 86 12.71 -28.56 7.30
CA TYR A 86 11.43 -27.95 6.97
C TYR A 86 11.24 -26.67 7.77
N THR A 87 10.72 -25.63 7.14
CA THR A 87 10.52 -24.32 7.76
C THR A 87 9.15 -23.74 7.41
N ASP A 88 8.49 -23.17 8.42
CA ASP A 88 7.17 -22.54 8.28
C ASP A 88 7.05 -21.29 9.18
N GLY A 89 6.04 -20.46 8.94
CA GLY A 89 5.71 -19.28 9.71
C GLY A 89 4.20 -19.12 9.92
N SER A 90 3.81 -18.82 11.15
CA SER A 90 2.42 -18.58 11.55
C SER A 90 2.27 -17.16 12.09
N ALA A 91 1.17 -16.49 11.76
CA ALA A 91 0.88 -15.15 12.26
C ALA A 91 -0.61 -14.87 12.46
N THR A 92 -0.93 -14.08 13.49
CA THR A 92 -2.27 -13.55 13.77
C THR A 92 -2.24 -12.03 13.74
N GLY A 93 -3.36 -11.40 13.34
CA GLY A 93 -3.45 -9.94 13.29
C GLY A 93 -2.50 -9.28 12.27
N ASN A 94 -2.14 -9.98 11.19
CA ASN A 94 -1.21 -9.49 10.17
C ASN A 94 -1.51 -8.04 9.73
N GLY A 95 -0.51 -7.17 9.86
CA GLY A 95 -0.61 -5.75 9.48
C GLY A 95 -1.28 -4.84 10.52
N SER A 96 -1.55 -5.34 11.74
CA SER A 96 -2.00 -4.53 12.87
C SER A 96 -0.89 -4.31 13.90
N ALA A 97 -1.10 -3.37 14.84
CA ALA A 97 -0.19 -3.14 15.96
C ALA A 97 -0.18 -4.30 16.99
N THR A 98 -1.14 -5.21 16.90
CA THR A 98 -1.27 -6.40 17.76
C THR A 98 -0.85 -7.66 17.04
N ALA A 99 -0.12 -7.54 15.93
CA ALA A 99 0.36 -8.69 15.17
C ALA A 99 1.31 -9.54 16.02
N GLU A 100 1.06 -10.84 16.05
CA GLU A 100 1.95 -11.83 16.66
C GLU A 100 2.33 -12.85 15.60
N ALA A 101 3.59 -13.29 15.60
CA ALA A 101 4.08 -14.27 14.64
C ALA A 101 5.10 -15.22 15.28
N GLY A 102 5.22 -16.42 14.72
CA GLY A 102 6.17 -17.43 15.15
C GLY A 102 6.73 -18.22 13.99
N SER A 103 7.99 -18.65 14.14
CA SER A 103 8.74 -19.42 13.15
C SER A 103 8.96 -20.85 13.64
N GLY A 104 8.78 -21.82 12.76
CA GLY A 104 9.03 -23.23 13.03
C GLY A 104 10.17 -23.78 12.18
N ILE A 105 11.10 -24.50 12.81
CA ILE A 105 12.24 -25.14 12.16
C ILE A 105 12.27 -26.61 12.58
N TRP A 106 12.16 -27.53 11.63
CA TRP A 106 12.07 -28.97 11.89
C TRP A 106 13.08 -29.77 11.06
N PHE A 107 13.99 -30.46 11.72
CA PHE A 107 15.03 -31.32 11.14
C PHE A 107 14.70 -32.82 11.21
N GLY A 108 13.64 -33.21 11.92
CA GLY A 108 13.25 -34.60 12.12
C GLY A 108 12.71 -34.88 13.52
N VAL A 109 12.11 -36.06 13.71
CA VAL A 109 11.64 -36.53 15.02
C VAL A 109 12.80 -36.55 16.02
N ASP A 110 12.56 -36.03 17.23
CA ASP A 110 13.51 -35.96 18.35
C ASP A 110 14.87 -35.28 18.03
N ASN A 111 14.92 -34.48 16.96
CA ASN A 111 16.13 -33.75 16.61
C ASN A 111 16.29 -32.52 17.52
N ILE A 112 17.40 -32.45 18.26
CA ILE A 112 17.72 -31.33 19.16
C ILE A 112 17.81 -29.97 18.46
N ARG A 113 17.96 -29.97 17.13
CA ARG A 113 18.00 -28.75 16.31
C ARG A 113 16.60 -28.19 15.99
N ASN A 114 15.53 -28.92 16.29
CA ASN A 114 14.17 -28.42 16.13
C ASN A 114 13.95 -27.20 17.02
N ARG A 115 13.29 -26.18 16.48
CA ARG A 115 13.11 -24.92 17.19
C ARG A 115 11.81 -24.25 16.84
N SER A 116 11.10 -23.76 17.86
CA SER A 116 10.03 -22.79 17.74
C SER A 116 10.54 -21.43 18.20
N ILE A 117 10.16 -20.36 17.50
CA ILE A 117 10.68 -19.01 17.75
C ILE A 117 9.51 -18.03 17.75
N LYS A 118 9.40 -17.20 18.79
CA LYS A 118 8.52 -16.03 18.78
C LYS A 118 9.22 -14.86 18.10
N VAL A 119 8.59 -14.31 17.07
CA VAL A 119 9.15 -13.18 16.32
C VAL A 119 9.13 -11.91 17.20
N PRO A 120 10.29 -11.25 17.42
CA PRO A 120 10.35 -10.00 18.17
C PRO A 120 9.55 -8.87 17.51
N LYS A 121 9.03 -7.95 18.32
CA LYS A 121 8.20 -6.83 17.82
C LYS A 121 8.98 -5.87 16.92
N GLU A 122 10.28 -5.75 17.16
CA GLU A 122 11.22 -4.90 16.43
C GLU A 122 11.33 -5.33 14.96
N LEU A 123 11.12 -6.62 14.67
CA LEU A 123 11.12 -7.16 13.31
C LEU A 123 9.79 -6.97 12.57
N ARG A 124 8.80 -6.31 13.19
CA ARG A 124 7.45 -6.09 12.64
C ARG A 124 6.76 -7.42 12.28
N PRO A 125 6.30 -8.19 13.28
CA PRO A 125 5.75 -9.53 13.10
C PRO A 125 4.71 -9.61 11.97
N SER A 126 4.92 -10.57 11.09
CA SER A 126 3.98 -10.95 10.03
C SER A 126 4.31 -12.38 9.57
N ASN A 127 3.41 -13.01 8.80
CA ASN A 127 3.66 -14.35 8.26
C ASN A 127 4.99 -14.40 7.48
N GLN A 128 5.19 -13.43 6.60
CA GLN A 128 6.37 -13.34 5.74
C GLN A 128 7.67 -13.15 6.53
N VAL A 129 7.62 -12.37 7.62
CA VAL A 129 8.77 -12.20 8.51
C VAL A 129 9.08 -13.50 9.26
N ALA A 130 8.05 -14.21 9.73
CA ALA A 130 8.21 -15.50 10.39
C ALA A 130 8.82 -16.56 9.47
N GLU A 131 8.34 -16.67 8.23
CA GLU A 131 8.87 -17.60 7.23
C GLU A 131 10.34 -17.31 6.91
N LEU A 132 10.71 -16.04 6.70
CA LEU A 132 12.10 -15.64 6.45
C LEU A 132 13.02 -15.89 7.66
N LEU A 133 12.51 -15.65 8.87
CA LEU A 133 13.25 -15.89 10.11
C LEU A 133 13.48 -17.38 10.34
N ALA A 134 12.51 -18.23 10.00
CA ALA A 134 12.67 -19.68 10.06
C ALA A 134 13.83 -20.16 9.18
N VAL A 135 13.92 -19.65 7.95
CA VAL A 135 15.03 -19.94 7.02
C VAL A 135 16.36 -19.42 7.54
N LYS A 136 16.39 -18.18 8.07
CA LYS A 136 17.60 -17.58 8.66
C LYS A 136 18.14 -18.45 9.81
N GLU A 137 17.27 -18.87 10.70
CA GLU A 137 17.66 -19.65 11.89
C GLU A 137 18.06 -21.09 11.50
N ALA A 138 17.37 -21.71 10.54
CA ALA A 138 17.77 -23.00 9.99
C ALA A 138 19.20 -22.98 9.40
N VAL A 139 19.54 -21.88 8.72
CA VAL A 139 20.87 -21.63 8.15
C VAL A 139 21.95 -21.50 9.22
N GLU A 140 21.65 -20.90 10.37
CA GLU A 140 22.60 -20.72 11.47
C GLU A 140 22.76 -21.98 12.33
N ILE A 141 21.67 -22.72 12.54
CA ILE A 141 21.69 -23.98 13.29
C ILE A 141 22.43 -25.07 12.52
N CYS A 142 22.35 -25.07 11.19
CA CYS A 142 23.00 -26.06 10.34
C CYS A 142 24.52 -25.80 10.22
N PRO A 143 25.39 -26.81 10.44
CA PRO A 143 26.84 -26.67 10.27
C PRO A 143 27.21 -25.95 8.95
N PRO A 144 28.07 -24.91 8.96
CA PRO A 144 28.36 -24.10 7.78
C PRO A 144 28.98 -24.87 6.60
N ALA A 145 29.65 -26.00 6.88
CA ALA A 145 30.32 -26.86 5.90
C ALA A 145 29.44 -28.01 5.36
N ALA A 146 28.22 -28.19 5.87
CA ALA A 146 27.31 -29.24 5.40
C ALA A 146 26.34 -28.70 4.34
N PRO A 147 26.09 -29.41 3.22
CA PRO A 147 25.02 -29.04 2.30
C PRO A 147 23.67 -28.97 3.01
N LEU A 148 22.89 -27.92 2.74
CA LEU A 148 21.62 -27.66 3.40
C LEU A 148 20.47 -27.62 2.36
N HIS A 149 19.45 -28.44 2.57
CA HIS A 149 18.24 -28.46 1.76
C HIS A 149 17.03 -28.02 2.61
N ILE A 150 16.53 -26.83 2.33
CA ILE A 150 15.40 -26.23 3.02
C ILE A 150 14.12 -26.48 2.22
N LYS A 151 13.11 -27.01 2.89
CA LYS A 151 11.77 -27.23 2.33
C LYS A 151 10.79 -26.27 3.02
N THR A 152 10.06 -25.50 2.24
CA THR A 152 9.11 -24.49 2.75
C THR A 152 7.94 -24.35 1.80
N ASP A 153 6.75 -24.07 2.31
CA ASP A 153 5.59 -23.72 1.50
C ASP A 153 5.50 -22.22 1.18
N SER A 154 6.40 -21.41 1.75
CA SER A 154 6.52 -19.98 1.48
C SER A 154 7.11 -19.68 0.11
N MET A 155 6.22 -19.47 -0.87
CA MET A 155 6.61 -18.95 -2.18
C MET A 155 7.22 -17.55 -2.09
N TYR A 156 6.82 -16.74 -1.10
CA TYR A 156 7.42 -15.44 -0.84
C TYR A 156 8.90 -15.57 -0.50
N THR A 157 9.24 -16.43 0.45
CA THR A 157 10.63 -16.68 0.90
C THR A 157 11.49 -17.22 -0.23
N ILE A 158 10.98 -18.21 -0.98
CA ILE A 158 11.70 -18.75 -2.14
C ILE A 158 11.99 -17.65 -3.16
N ASN A 159 10.99 -16.86 -3.54
CA ASN A 159 11.19 -15.79 -4.50
C ASN A 159 12.11 -14.68 -3.99
N ALA A 160 12.06 -14.36 -2.69
CA ALA A 160 12.90 -13.35 -2.06
C ALA A 160 14.38 -13.72 -2.08
N LEU A 161 14.70 -15.00 -1.81
CA LEU A 161 16.07 -15.52 -1.74
C LEU A 161 16.61 -16.02 -3.09
N THR A 162 15.79 -16.00 -4.15
CA THR A 162 16.19 -16.45 -5.49
C THR A 162 15.87 -15.37 -6.54
N LYS A 163 14.69 -15.42 -7.17
CA LYS A 163 14.30 -14.58 -8.33
C LYS A 163 14.40 -13.08 -8.08
N SER A 164 13.98 -12.62 -6.90
CA SER A 164 13.93 -11.20 -6.55
C SER A 164 15.22 -10.69 -5.92
N MET A 165 16.14 -11.57 -5.57
CA MET A 165 17.36 -11.25 -4.81
C MET A 165 18.19 -10.18 -5.52
N GLN A 166 18.55 -10.38 -6.79
CA GLN A 166 19.40 -9.44 -7.53
C GLN A 166 18.75 -8.04 -7.63
N LYS A 167 17.45 -7.98 -7.91
CA LYS A 167 16.72 -6.70 -8.01
C LYS A 167 16.61 -6.01 -6.65
N ALA A 168 16.43 -6.77 -5.57
CA ALA A 168 16.44 -6.23 -4.23
C ALA A 168 17.81 -5.62 -3.89
N GLU A 169 18.89 -6.32 -4.20
CA GLU A 169 20.26 -5.84 -4.01
C GLU A 169 20.60 -4.62 -4.86
N ASP A 170 20.16 -4.60 -6.12
CA ASP A 170 20.34 -3.44 -6.99
C ASP A 170 19.61 -2.20 -6.46
N THR A 171 18.55 -2.37 -5.69
CA THR A 171 17.81 -1.28 -5.04
C THR A 171 18.14 -1.09 -3.56
N GLY A 172 19.17 -1.78 -3.05
CA GLY A 172 19.60 -1.72 -1.66
C GLY A 172 18.54 -2.18 -0.65
N PHE A 173 17.63 -3.07 -1.07
CA PHE A 173 16.47 -3.58 -0.31
C PHE A 173 15.44 -2.51 0.10
N HIS A 174 15.63 -1.25 -0.28
CA HIS A 174 14.77 -0.15 0.17
C HIS A 174 13.32 -0.26 -0.30
N LEU A 175 13.09 -0.89 -1.45
CA LEU A 175 11.77 -1.06 -2.06
C LEU A 175 11.18 -2.47 -1.87
N MET A 176 11.88 -3.34 -1.17
CA MET A 176 11.42 -4.68 -0.86
C MET A 176 10.67 -4.67 0.48
N ASP A 177 9.51 -5.31 0.52
CA ASP A 177 8.80 -5.56 1.76
C ASP A 177 9.65 -6.51 2.62
N ASN A 178 9.77 -6.23 3.91
CA ASN A 178 10.63 -6.94 4.86
C ASN A 178 12.12 -7.00 4.42
N GLY A 179 12.56 -6.02 3.63
CA GLY A 179 13.92 -6.00 3.04
C GLY A 179 15.06 -6.13 4.06
N ASP A 180 14.87 -5.69 5.30
CA ASP A 180 15.86 -5.84 6.37
C ASP A 180 16.07 -7.31 6.76
N VAL A 181 14.97 -8.06 6.92
CA VAL A 181 15.01 -9.49 7.25
C VAL A 181 15.54 -10.29 6.06
N VAL A 182 15.11 -9.96 4.83
CA VAL A 182 15.65 -10.60 3.61
C VAL A 182 17.16 -10.40 3.51
N ARG A 183 17.64 -9.17 3.72
CA ARG A 183 19.08 -8.84 3.73
C ARG A 183 19.84 -9.61 4.80
N LEU A 184 19.27 -9.73 6.00
CA LEU A 184 19.83 -10.54 7.09
C LEU A 184 19.95 -12.01 6.67
N THR A 185 18.86 -12.62 6.18
CA THR A 185 18.84 -14.02 5.73
C THR A 185 19.85 -14.29 4.62
N ILE A 186 19.92 -13.44 3.59
CA ILE A 186 20.90 -13.57 2.49
C ILE A 186 22.33 -13.54 3.05
N THR A 187 22.63 -12.61 3.97
CA THR A 187 23.96 -12.49 4.56
C THR A 187 24.35 -13.76 5.32
N LYS A 188 23.42 -14.35 6.08
CA LYS A 188 23.66 -15.63 6.78
C LYS A 188 23.86 -16.79 5.83
N VAL A 189 23.08 -16.86 4.75
CA VAL A 189 23.26 -17.86 3.68
C VAL A 189 24.63 -17.73 3.02
N ARG A 190 25.08 -16.49 2.74
CA ARG A 190 26.40 -16.20 2.16
C ARG A 190 27.58 -16.54 3.05
N ASN A 191 27.37 -16.56 4.37
CA ASN A 191 28.40 -16.92 5.34
C ASN A 191 28.63 -18.44 5.43
N ARG A 192 27.76 -19.25 4.82
CA ARG A 192 27.95 -20.70 4.74
C ARG A 192 29.07 -21.03 3.75
N ARG A 193 29.81 -22.10 4.04
CA ARG A 193 30.81 -22.66 3.12
C ARG A 193 30.18 -23.65 2.13
N ALA A 194 29.10 -24.30 2.54
CA ALA A 194 28.38 -25.29 1.75
C ALA A 194 27.08 -24.76 1.10
N ARG A 195 26.62 -25.47 0.07
CA ARG A 195 25.50 -25.05 -0.78
C ARG A 195 24.20 -25.03 0.01
N THR A 196 23.28 -24.14 -0.37
CA THR A 196 21.95 -24.06 0.22
C THR A 196 20.90 -24.13 -0.88
N ARG A 197 20.00 -25.11 -0.79
CA ARG A 197 18.91 -25.33 -1.74
C ARG A 197 17.57 -25.09 -1.09
N LEU A 198 16.63 -24.58 -1.86
CA LEU A 198 15.23 -24.37 -1.48
C LEU A 198 14.32 -25.23 -2.35
N THR A 199 13.35 -25.89 -1.73
CA THR A 199 12.27 -26.57 -2.44
C THR A 199 10.93 -26.09 -1.92
N TRP A 200 10.07 -25.73 -2.86
CA TRP A 200 8.68 -25.48 -2.54
C TRP A 200 7.97 -26.80 -2.27
N VAL A 201 7.33 -26.89 -1.11
CA VAL A 201 6.41 -27.98 -0.75
C VAL A 201 5.02 -27.41 -0.61
N LYS A 202 4.01 -28.25 -0.87
CA LYS A 202 2.62 -27.82 -0.72
C LYS A 202 2.24 -27.81 0.76
N GLY A 203 1.78 -26.65 1.25
CA GLY A 203 1.22 -26.52 2.60
C GLY A 203 -0.05 -27.38 2.78
N HIS A 204 -0.23 -27.91 4.00
CA HIS A 204 -1.38 -28.75 4.40
C HIS A 204 -1.65 -29.95 3.47
N ALA A 205 -0.59 -30.59 2.97
CA ALA A 205 -0.70 -31.71 2.02
C ALA A 205 -0.35 -33.09 2.62
N GLY A 206 -0.28 -33.24 3.94
CA GLY A 206 0.15 -34.50 4.58
C GLY A 206 1.67 -34.70 4.63
N ILE A 207 2.46 -33.65 4.36
CA ILE A 207 3.92 -33.73 4.40
C ILE A 207 4.36 -33.55 5.85
N GLU A 208 4.67 -34.65 6.52
CA GLU A 208 5.02 -34.71 7.95
C GLU A 208 5.95 -33.56 8.38
N GLY A 209 7.08 -33.38 7.70
CA GLY A 209 8.03 -32.33 8.08
C GLY A 209 7.48 -30.90 7.97
N ASN A 210 6.60 -30.62 7.00
CA ASN A 210 5.95 -29.30 6.89
C ASN A 210 4.89 -29.12 7.98
N GLU A 211 4.12 -30.17 8.29
CA GLU A 211 3.11 -30.12 9.35
C GLU A 211 3.73 -29.96 10.74
N GLU A 212 4.88 -30.58 10.99
CA GLU A 212 5.63 -30.38 12.22
C GLU A 212 6.28 -28.99 12.29
N ALA A 213 6.74 -28.43 11.16
CA ALA A 213 7.21 -27.05 11.10
C ALA A 213 6.06 -26.05 11.39
N ASP A 214 4.87 -26.26 10.83
CA ASP A 214 3.67 -25.46 11.10
C ASP A 214 3.30 -25.48 12.60
N LYS A 215 3.28 -26.67 13.22
CA LYS A 215 3.07 -26.82 14.67
C LYS A 215 4.11 -26.04 15.49
N LEU A 216 5.39 -26.12 15.12
CA LEU A 216 6.44 -25.36 15.79
C LEU A 216 6.27 -23.85 15.60
N ALA A 217 5.81 -23.40 14.43
CA ALA A 217 5.52 -22.00 14.17
C ALA A 217 4.39 -21.47 15.05
N ASP A 218 3.32 -22.26 15.22
CA ASP A 218 2.20 -21.94 16.11
C ASP A 218 2.61 -21.92 17.60
N ILE A 219 3.45 -22.86 18.02
CA ILE A 219 4.05 -22.82 19.36
C ILE A 219 4.88 -21.54 19.53
N GLY A 220 5.72 -21.20 18.54
CA GLY A 220 6.51 -19.98 18.53
C GLY A 220 5.65 -18.72 18.68
N ARG A 221 4.55 -18.64 17.95
CA ARG A 221 3.63 -17.49 17.96
C ARG A 221 3.01 -17.28 19.34
N THR A 222 2.70 -18.38 20.03
CA THR A 222 1.98 -18.38 21.32
C THR A 222 2.87 -18.29 22.56
N LYS A 223 4.20 -18.28 22.41
CA LYS A 223 5.10 -18.02 23.56
C LYS A 223 4.78 -16.68 24.21
N GLN A 224 5.06 -16.54 25.50
CA GLN A 224 4.83 -15.26 26.20
C GLN A 224 5.89 -14.23 25.79
N ASP A 225 7.16 -14.60 25.92
CA ASP A 225 8.30 -13.73 25.66
C ASP A 225 8.90 -13.98 24.26
N PRO A 226 9.38 -12.91 23.58
CA PRO A 226 10.08 -13.04 22.31
C PRO A 226 11.43 -13.73 22.49
N ASP A 227 11.82 -14.55 21.51
CA ASP A 227 13.16 -15.14 21.48
C ASP A 227 14.20 -14.08 21.07
N ILE A 228 15.43 -14.20 21.59
CA ILE A 228 16.54 -13.31 21.21
C ILE A 228 17.05 -13.73 19.83
N ILE A 229 16.98 -12.81 18.87
CA ILE A 229 17.42 -13.05 17.48
C ILE A 229 18.73 -12.32 17.22
N ASP A 230 19.73 -13.04 16.72
CA ASP A 230 20.93 -12.41 16.19
C ASP A 230 20.60 -11.62 14.91
N SER A 231 20.67 -10.31 15.02
CA SER A 231 20.45 -9.35 13.94
C SER A 231 21.75 -8.80 13.35
N GLN A 232 22.91 -9.31 13.79
CA GLN A 232 24.21 -8.88 13.27
C GLN A 232 24.39 -9.31 11.81
N VAL A 233 24.77 -8.35 10.99
CA VAL A 233 25.08 -8.53 9.57
C VAL A 233 26.57 -8.23 9.41
N ASP A 234 27.33 -9.21 8.93
CA ASP A 234 28.74 -8.99 8.58
C ASP A 234 28.83 -7.91 7.48
N PRO A 235 29.49 -6.77 7.76
CA PRO A 235 29.67 -5.70 6.79
C PRO A 235 30.36 -6.16 5.49
N ALA A 236 31.21 -7.19 5.55
CA ALA A 236 31.86 -7.80 4.40
C ALA A 236 30.88 -8.50 3.44
N LEU A 237 29.77 -9.01 3.99
CA LEU A 237 28.80 -9.83 3.27
C LEU A 237 27.56 -9.03 2.82
N ARG A 238 27.50 -7.73 3.13
CA ARG A 238 26.42 -6.86 2.68
C ARG A 238 26.80 -6.00 1.48
N LEU A 239 25.81 -5.74 0.65
CA LEU A 239 25.88 -4.81 -0.48
C LEU A 239 25.39 -3.42 0.00
N PRO A 240 26.25 -2.39 0.10
CA PRO A 240 25.86 -1.12 0.70
C PRO A 240 25.05 -0.27 -0.27
N GLY A 241 23.90 0.25 0.16
CA GLY A 241 23.08 1.16 -0.65
C GLY A 241 22.52 0.54 -1.93
N ALA A 242 22.05 1.38 -2.84
CA ALA A 242 21.43 0.99 -4.11
C ALA A 242 22.34 1.31 -5.30
N LYS A 243 22.38 0.41 -6.30
CA LYS A 243 23.16 0.56 -7.53
C LYS A 243 22.64 1.77 -8.33
N LEU A 244 23.54 2.70 -8.64
CA LEU A 244 23.20 3.93 -9.36
C LEU A 244 22.63 3.62 -10.75
N LYS A 245 23.19 2.63 -11.46
CA LYS A 245 22.72 2.19 -12.78
C LYS A 245 21.29 1.63 -12.76
N ALA A 246 20.85 1.04 -11.66
CA ALA A 246 19.49 0.53 -11.49
C ALA A 246 18.49 1.63 -11.08
N MET A 247 18.97 2.86 -10.85
CA MET A 247 18.19 3.94 -10.30
C MET A 247 17.43 4.69 -11.38
N THR A 248 16.10 4.70 -11.28
CA THR A 248 15.24 5.65 -12.01
C THR A 248 14.83 6.80 -11.09
N GLN A 249 14.38 7.92 -11.67
CA GLN A 249 13.83 9.03 -10.88
C GLN A 249 12.70 8.57 -9.93
N SER A 250 11.83 7.66 -10.41
CA SER A 250 10.73 7.10 -9.61
C SER A 250 11.23 6.25 -8.44
N ILE A 251 12.25 5.41 -8.66
CA ILE A 251 12.87 4.59 -7.61
C ILE A 251 13.55 5.49 -6.58
N ALA A 252 14.38 6.45 -7.03
CA ALA A 252 15.05 7.40 -6.15
C ALA A 252 14.05 8.19 -5.30
N TYR A 253 12.98 8.71 -5.92
CA TYR A 253 11.92 9.43 -5.22
C TYR A 253 11.24 8.57 -4.14
N LYS A 254 10.93 7.30 -4.44
CA LYS A 254 10.34 6.38 -3.46
C LYS A 254 11.28 6.12 -2.28
N ILE A 255 12.57 5.90 -2.54
CA ILE A 255 13.57 5.67 -1.49
C ILE A 255 13.73 6.92 -0.62
N ILE A 256 13.89 8.10 -1.24
CA ILE A 256 13.99 9.38 -0.51
C ILE A 256 12.74 9.62 0.33
N ARG A 257 11.55 9.39 -0.23
CA ARG A 257 10.29 9.56 0.50
C ARG A 257 10.20 8.59 1.66
N LYS A 258 10.60 7.32 1.50
CA LYS A 258 10.65 6.33 2.60
C LYS A 258 11.63 6.76 3.68
N LYS A 259 12.86 7.15 3.33
CA LYS A 259 13.85 7.65 4.29
C LYS A 259 13.37 8.91 5.02
N LYS A 260 12.75 9.86 4.31
CA LYS A 260 12.13 11.03 4.92
C LYS A 260 10.99 10.65 5.85
N MET A 261 10.12 9.72 5.45
CA MET A 261 9.00 9.24 6.27
C MET A 261 9.44 8.58 7.56
N MET A 262 10.61 7.93 7.58
CA MET A 262 11.18 7.26 8.76
C MET A 262 12.03 8.19 9.63
N ALA A 263 12.19 9.46 9.26
CA ALA A 263 12.91 10.43 10.08
C ALA A 263 11.95 10.97 11.14
N GLU A 264 12.36 10.96 12.41
CA GLU A 264 11.58 11.43 13.58
C GLU A 264 10.95 12.82 13.34
N ARG A 265 11.74 13.77 12.82
CA ARG A 265 11.28 15.12 12.44
C ARG A 265 10.12 15.13 11.44
N TYR A 266 10.03 14.13 10.58
CA TYR A 266 8.95 14.00 9.60
C TYR A 266 7.74 13.29 10.19
N GLU A 267 7.91 12.35 11.11
CA GLU A 267 6.79 11.74 11.86
C GLU A 267 6.05 12.81 12.68
N ASP A 268 6.77 13.71 13.36
CA ASP A 268 6.17 14.85 14.05
C ASP A 268 5.47 15.81 13.09
N ALA A 269 6.08 16.08 11.92
CA ALA A 269 5.49 16.93 10.89
C ALA A 269 4.27 16.27 10.18
N LEU A 270 4.13 14.95 10.28
CA LEU A 270 2.98 14.19 9.80
C LEU A 270 1.82 14.23 10.80
N GLU A 271 2.04 14.58 12.07
CA GLU A 271 0.99 14.71 13.08
C GLU A 271 0.13 15.96 12.83
N ARG A 272 -0.62 15.94 11.73
CA ARG A 272 -1.61 16.95 11.39
C ARG A 272 -2.84 16.70 12.24
N ARG A 273 -2.86 17.29 13.44
CA ARG A 273 -3.96 17.17 14.41
C ARG A 273 -5.35 17.31 13.77
N ALA A 274 -5.52 18.25 12.84
CA ALA A 274 -6.77 18.43 12.09
C ALA A 274 -7.10 17.25 11.16
N THR A 275 -6.11 16.74 10.39
CA THR A 275 -6.29 15.55 9.56
C THR A 275 -6.65 14.33 10.41
N ARG A 276 -5.98 14.12 11.55
CA ARG A 276 -6.26 13.02 12.47
C ARG A 276 -7.70 13.09 13.00
N LYS A 277 -8.12 14.25 13.50
CA LYS A 277 -9.50 14.48 13.97
C LYS A 277 -10.53 14.21 12.86
N ASN A 278 -10.26 14.64 11.64
CA ASN A 278 -11.15 14.39 10.50
C ASN A 278 -11.24 12.90 10.13
N ILE A 279 -10.12 12.18 10.18
CA ILE A 279 -10.09 10.73 9.99
C ILE A 279 -10.87 10.01 11.09
N GLU A 280 -10.70 10.39 12.36
CA GLU A 280 -11.45 9.80 13.48
C GLU A 280 -12.97 9.99 13.30
N ARG A 281 -13.41 11.19 12.93
CA ARG A 281 -14.83 11.47 12.61
C ARG A 281 -15.31 10.60 11.43
N ALA A 282 -14.51 10.50 10.37
CA ALA A 282 -14.87 9.71 9.19
C ALA A 282 -14.96 8.20 9.49
N VAL A 283 -14.03 7.68 10.31
CA VAL A 283 -14.06 6.29 10.78
C VAL A 283 -15.32 6.03 11.60
N GLU A 284 -15.64 6.92 12.54
CA GLU A 284 -16.84 6.77 13.36
C GLU A 284 -18.14 6.79 12.53
N ALA A 285 -18.21 7.64 11.49
CA ALA A 285 -19.36 7.66 10.57
C ALA A 285 -19.56 6.36 9.77
N THR A 286 -18.56 5.47 9.74
CA THR A 286 -18.69 4.14 9.11
C THR A 286 -19.13 3.04 10.06
N ARG A 287 -19.39 3.36 11.34
CA ARG A 287 -19.81 2.37 12.33
C ARG A 287 -21.09 1.68 11.87
N ASP A 288 -21.02 0.36 11.80
CA ASP A 288 -22.18 -0.48 11.59
C ASP A 288 -22.98 -0.60 12.89
N ASN A 289 -24.29 -0.32 12.84
CA ASN A 289 -25.12 -0.25 14.04
C ASN A 289 -25.36 -1.63 14.69
N GLU A 290 -25.26 -2.72 13.94
CA GLU A 290 -25.51 -4.08 14.44
C GLU A 290 -24.24 -4.71 15.01
N THR A 291 -23.14 -4.59 14.28
CA THR A 291 -21.88 -5.26 14.59
C THR A 291 -20.87 -4.36 15.29
N GLY A 292 -21.09 -3.05 15.30
CA GLY A 292 -20.17 -2.05 15.87
C GLY A 292 -18.87 -1.85 15.10
N HIS A 293 -18.65 -2.58 13.99
CA HIS A 293 -17.42 -2.50 13.20
C HIS A 293 -17.32 -1.18 12.44
N THR A 294 -16.10 -0.64 12.34
CA THR A 294 -15.77 0.56 11.57
C THR A 294 -14.80 0.24 10.43
N ALA A 295 -14.72 1.12 9.44
CA ALA A 295 -13.67 1.09 8.43
C ALA A 295 -12.31 1.47 9.04
N THR A 296 -11.24 0.84 8.56
CA THR A 296 -9.88 1.25 8.92
C THR A 296 -9.52 2.59 8.25
N GLU A 297 -8.63 3.37 8.85
CA GLU A 297 -8.10 4.61 8.25
C GLU A 297 -7.58 4.37 6.81
N GLY A 298 -6.84 3.27 6.61
CA GLY A 298 -6.34 2.89 5.30
C GLY A 298 -7.46 2.66 4.27
N LYS A 299 -8.61 2.13 4.70
CA LYS A 299 -9.79 1.96 3.84
C LYS A 299 -10.42 3.31 3.49
N ILE A 300 -10.52 4.25 4.44
CA ILE A 300 -10.99 5.62 4.17
C ILE A 300 -10.11 6.29 3.11
N TRP A 301 -8.78 6.31 3.30
CA TRP A 301 -7.86 6.92 2.35
C TRP A 301 -7.92 6.28 0.96
N LYS A 302 -7.93 4.94 0.88
CA LYS A 302 -8.06 4.23 -0.41
C LYS A 302 -9.37 4.59 -1.11
N SER A 303 -10.46 4.75 -0.34
CA SER A 303 -11.78 5.06 -0.87
C SER A 303 -11.90 6.46 -1.46
N THR A 304 -11.10 7.45 -1.03
CA THR A 304 -11.08 8.79 -1.65
C THR A 304 -10.76 8.76 -3.14
N ARG A 305 -10.16 7.66 -3.63
CA ARG A 305 -9.81 7.41 -5.03
C ARG A 305 -10.78 6.46 -5.74
N HIS A 306 -11.96 6.21 -5.17
CA HIS A 306 -12.97 5.32 -5.74
C HIS A 306 -13.24 5.65 -7.20
N THR A 307 -13.48 4.62 -8.02
CA THR A 307 -13.71 4.75 -9.47
C THR A 307 -14.95 5.59 -9.79
N ASP A 308 -15.91 5.62 -8.86
CA ASP A 308 -17.12 6.44 -8.96
C ASP A 308 -16.88 7.94 -8.84
N PHE A 309 -15.70 8.39 -8.36
CA PHE A 309 -15.39 9.81 -8.21
C PHE A 309 -14.65 10.38 -9.42
N SER A 310 -15.08 11.56 -9.85
CA SER A 310 -14.34 12.40 -10.81
C SER A 310 -12.99 12.84 -10.23
N ARG A 311 -12.01 13.17 -11.10
CA ARG A 311 -10.67 13.60 -10.65
C ARG A 311 -10.74 14.81 -9.71
N SER A 312 -11.64 15.75 -9.99
CA SER A 312 -11.89 16.92 -9.14
C SER A 312 -12.43 16.54 -7.78
N VAL A 313 -13.38 15.60 -7.71
CA VAL A 313 -13.95 15.13 -6.44
C VAL A 313 -12.90 14.39 -5.61
N ARG A 314 -12.05 13.55 -6.23
CA ARG A 314 -10.97 12.85 -5.50
C ARG A 314 -10.02 13.84 -4.83
N TYR A 315 -9.64 14.90 -5.55
CA TYR A 315 -8.82 15.97 -4.98
C TYR A 315 -9.57 16.72 -3.88
N PHE A 316 -10.86 17.00 -4.08
CA PHE A 316 -11.70 17.66 -3.10
C PHE A 316 -11.82 16.89 -1.79
N LEU A 317 -12.15 15.59 -1.84
CA LEU A 317 -12.24 14.75 -0.65
C LEU A 317 -10.89 14.62 0.05
N TRP A 318 -9.80 14.49 -0.70
CA TRP A 318 -8.45 14.43 -0.13
C TRP A 318 -8.09 15.73 0.61
N MET A 319 -8.36 16.89 0.02
CA MET A 319 -8.15 18.20 0.64
C MET A 319 -9.06 18.43 1.85
N LEU A 320 -10.32 17.97 1.78
CA LEU A 320 -11.29 18.06 2.86
C LEU A 320 -10.79 17.31 4.11
N ILE A 321 -10.38 16.04 3.96
CA ILE A 321 -9.86 15.25 5.07
C ILE A 321 -8.59 15.88 5.63
N HIS A 322 -7.72 16.42 4.78
CA HIS A 322 -6.50 17.09 5.21
C HIS A 322 -6.70 18.47 5.85
N ASP A 323 -7.93 19.00 5.87
CA ASP A 323 -8.21 20.39 6.27
C ASP A 323 -7.35 21.40 5.49
N GLY A 324 -7.18 21.14 4.18
CA GLY A 324 -6.24 21.88 3.32
C GLY A 324 -6.83 23.10 2.62
N TYR A 325 -8.14 23.35 2.76
CA TYR A 325 -8.79 24.46 2.08
C TYR A 325 -8.59 25.79 2.83
N LYS A 326 -8.44 26.87 2.07
CA LYS A 326 -8.27 28.22 2.62
C LYS A 326 -9.63 28.78 3.03
N VAL A 327 -10.01 28.59 4.29
CA VAL A 327 -11.27 29.05 4.89
C VAL A 327 -10.99 29.61 6.30
N GLY A 328 -11.91 30.42 6.81
CA GLY A 328 -11.88 30.87 8.21
C GLY A 328 -10.57 31.54 8.63
N ASN A 329 -10.02 31.07 9.75
CA ASN A 329 -8.78 31.54 10.36
C ASN A 329 -7.53 31.46 9.46
N HIS A 330 -7.62 30.83 8.29
CA HIS A 330 -6.55 30.96 7.30
C HIS A 330 -6.42 32.41 6.80
N TRP A 331 -7.55 33.06 6.54
CA TRP A 331 -7.61 34.40 5.95
C TRP A 331 -7.25 35.50 6.94
N THR A 332 -7.48 35.30 8.24
CA THR A 332 -7.08 36.26 9.29
C THR A 332 -5.57 36.47 9.39
N LYS A 333 -4.78 35.59 8.77
CA LYS A 333 -3.31 35.66 8.74
C LYS A 333 -2.78 36.32 7.47
N ILE A 334 -3.66 36.72 6.55
CA ILE A 334 -3.31 37.30 5.26
C ILE A 334 -3.76 38.75 5.26
N PRO A 335 -2.81 39.71 5.32
CA PRO A 335 -3.14 41.14 5.31
C PRO A 335 -3.99 41.54 4.10
N GLY A 336 -5.10 42.23 4.35
CA GLY A 336 -6.02 42.74 3.33
C GLY A 336 -7.04 41.73 2.80
N HIS A 337 -7.17 40.57 3.45
CA HIS A 337 -8.12 39.52 3.10
C HIS A 337 -8.86 38.96 4.33
N GLU A 338 -8.76 39.62 5.48
CA GLU A 338 -9.33 39.17 6.74
C GLU A 338 -10.87 39.04 6.68
N GLU A 339 -11.53 39.83 5.83
CA GLU A 339 -12.97 39.78 5.58
C GLU A 339 -13.43 38.42 5.05
N LYS A 340 -12.55 37.68 4.37
CA LYS A 340 -12.82 36.34 3.82
C LYS A 340 -12.83 35.24 4.89
N ALA A 341 -12.50 35.58 6.14
CA ALA A 341 -12.55 34.64 7.26
C ALA A 341 -13.97 34.37 7.78
N SER A 342 -14.88 35.35 7.65
CA SER A 342 -16.26 35.25 8.10
C SER A 342 -17.24 35.11 6.94
N CYS A 343 -18.38 34.47 7.20
CA CYS A 343 -19.46 34.41 6.21
C CYS A 343 -20.25 35.72 6.18
N ALA A 344 -20.32 36.38 5.03
CA ALA A 344 -21.09 37.63 4.86
C ALA A 344 -22.62 37.45 4.88
N HIS A 345 -23.11 36.21 4.82
CA HIS A 345 -24.55 35.91 4.74
C HIS A 345 -25.14 35.39 6.04
N CYS A 346 -24.31 34.90 6.95
CA CYS A 346 -24.78 34.15 8.12
C CYS A 346 -24.37 34.87 9.39
N GLY A 347 -25.13 35.90 9.77
CA GLY A 347 -24.93 36.69 10.99
C GLY A 347 -23.55 37.37 11.10
N ASP A 348 -23.48 38.46 11.84
CA ASP A 348 -22.18 38.95 12.28
C ASP A 348 -21.56 37.88 13.21
N HIS A 349 -20.30 37.51 12.96
CA HIS A 349 -19.45 36.61 13.77
C HIS A 349 -19.37 35.11 13.42
N ILE A 350 -20.03 34.58 12.36
CA ILE A 350 -19.77 33.18 11.96
C ILE A 350 -18.43 33.07 11.21
N THR A 351 -17.45 32.44 11.86
CA THR A 351 -16.19 32.07 11.21
C THR A 351 -16.43 30.93 10.22
N GLU A 352 -16.10 31.16 8.96
CA GLU A 352 -16.41 30.23 7.90
C GLU A 352 -15.50 28.98 7.97
N ASN A 353 -16.09 27.78 7.97
CA ASN A 353 -15.36 26.52 7.87
C ASN A 353 -16.06 25.56 6.88
N MET A 354 -15.46 24.42 6.56
CA MET A 354 -16.03 23.49 5.59
C MET A 354 -17.39 22.91 6.01
N GLU A 355 -17.64 22.75 7.30
CA GLU A 355 -18.93 22.26 7.82
C GLU A 355 -20.01 23.33 7.62
N HIS A 356 -19.70 24.57 7.97
CA HIS A 356 -20.56 25.72 7.70
C HIS A 356 -20.89 25.84 6.20
N ILE A 357 -19.86 25.92 5.34
CA ILE A 357 -20.03 26.12 3.89
C ILE A 357 -20.92 25.04 3.27
N LEU A 358 -20.69 23.79 3.67
CA LEU A 358 -21.35 22.66 3.02
C LEU A 358 -22.73 22.38 3.63
N PHE A 359 -22.95 22.61 4.92
CA PHE A 359 -24.14 22.09 5.62
C PHE A 359 -24.99 23.14 6.33
N GLU A 360 -24.47 24.35 6.60
CA GLU A 360 -25.15 25.34 7.47
C GLU A 360 -25.35 26.71 6.80
N CYS A 361 -24.59 27.03 5.76
CA CYS A 361 -24.55 28.35 5.15
C CYS A 361 -25.90 28.74 4.51
N GLU A 362 -26.40 29.92 4.87
CA GLU A 362 -27.64 30.54 4.36
C GLU A 362 -27.48 31.23 3.00
N ALA A 363 -26.25 31.36 2.52
CA ALA A 363 -25.99 31.93 1.20
C ALA A 363 -26.63 31.09 0.08
N GLN A 364 -26.94 31.71 -1.06
CA GLN A 364 -27.66 31.00 -2.12
C GLN A 364 -26.86 29.80 -2.62
N GLY A 365 -27.56 28.67 -2.77
CA GLY A 365 -27.08 27.48 -3.43
C GLY A 365 -26.89 26.26 -2.55
N GLN A 366 -26.40 26.42 -1.31
CA GLN A 366 -26.18 25.29 -0.40
C GLN A 366 -27.46 24.48 -0.22
N LYS A 367 -28.53 25.16 0.21
CA LYS A 367 -29.82 24.55 0.52
C LYS A 367 -30.45 23.95 -0.73
N THR A 368 -30.48 24.70 -1.82
CA THR A 368 -31.03 24.27 -3.12
C THR A 368 -30.34 23.01 -3.65
N VAL A 369 -29.01 22.93 -3.55
CA VAL A 369 -28.26 21.76 -4.02
C VAL A 369 -28.58 20.51 -3.19
N TRP A 370 -28.67 20.64 -1.86
CA TRP A 370 -29.04 19.51 -1.00
C TRP A 370 -30.50 19.10 -1.14
N GLU A 371 -31.43 20.03 -1.33
CA GLU A 371 -32.83 19.74 -1.65
C GLU A 371 -32.94 18.91 -2.93
N LEU A 372 -32.26 19.31 -4.01
CA LEU A 372 -32.22 18.56 -5.26
C LEU A 372 -31.60 17.16 -5.09
N ALA A 373 -30.52 17.05 -4.33
CA ALA A 373 -29.89 15.77 -4.04
C ALA A 373 -30.80 14.85 -3.22
N ASN A 374 -31.51 15.40 -2.23
CA ASN A 374 -32.48 14.69 -1.41
C ASN A 374 -33.69 14.24 -2.23
N GLU A 375 -34.24 15.10 -3.10
CA GLU A 375 -35.34 14.74 -4.01
C GLU A 375 -34.96 13.52 -4.86
N LEU A 376 -33.78 13.54 -5.49
CA LEU A 376 -33.33 12.44 -6.32
C LEU A 376 -33.05 11.16 -5.52
N TRP A 377 -32.52 11.29 -4.30
CA TRP A 377 -32.28 10.16 -3.40
C TRP A 377 -33.59 9.52 -2.89
N MET A 378 -34.57 10.34 -2.50
CA MET A 378 -35.90 9.91 -2.07
C MET A 378 -36.62 9.15 -3.18
N MET A 379 -36.49 9.56 -4.44
CA MET A 379 -37.07 8.83 -5.58
C MET A 379 -36.53 7.39 -5.72
N LYS A 380 -35.32 7.12 -5.22
CA LYS A 380 -34.73 5.78 -5.26
C LYS A 380 -34.98 4.96 -4.01
N THR A 381 -34.91 5.58 -2.85
CA THR A 381 -34.83 4.87 -1.57
C THR A 381 -36.06 5.04 -0.70
N SER A 382 -36.92 6.02 -1.01
CA SER A 382 -38.03 6.45 -0.16
C SER A 382 -37.58 6.88 1.26
N THR A 383 -36.30 7.20 1.44
CA THR A 383 -35.72 7.64 2.72
C THR A 383 -34.93 8.94 2.55
N PRO A 384 -34.95 9.85 3.54
CA PRO A 384 -34.29 11.14 3.41
C PRO A 384 -32.77 11.00 3.33
N LEU A 385 -32.13 11.89 2.57
CA LEU A 385 -30.69 11.99 2.46
C LEU A 385 -30.14 12.81 3.62
N ASN A 386 -29.79 12.14 4.71
CA ASN A 386 -29.11 12.77 5.85
C ASN A 386 -27.60 12.54 5.74
N VAL A 387 -26.84 13.63 5.63
CA VAL A 387 -25.39 13.59 5.39
C VAL A 387 -24.71 14.65 6.23
N SER A 388 -23.70 14.25 6.98
CA SER A 388 -22.77 15.14 7.69
C SER A 388 -21.45 15.29 6.94
N ILE A 389 -20.58 16.19 7.41
CA ILE A 389 -19.21 16.29 6.89
C ILE A 389 -18.43 14.98 7.09
N ALA A 390 -18.71 14.23 8.16
CA ALA A 390 -18.08 12.94 8.42
C ALA A 390 -18.52 11.88 7.41
N ASP A 391 -19.82 11.84 7.08
CA ASP A 391 -20.36 10.97 6.02
C ASP A 391 -19.77 11.32 4.65
N LEU A 392 -19.55 12.61 4.36
CA LEU A 392 -18.89 13.06 3.13
C LEU A 392 -17.44 12.59 3.06
N MET A 393 -16.68 12.71 4.15
CA MET A 393 -15.30 12.21 4.22
C MET A 393 -15.22 10.69 4.06
N ALA A 394 -16.21 9.97 4.58
CA ALA A 394 -16.31 8.51 4.49
C ALA A 394 -17.11 8.00 3.28
N CYS A 395 -17.64 8.87 2.40
CA CYS A 395 -18.65 8.47 1.42
C CYS A 395 -18.17 7.35 0.48
N GLY A 396 -16.86 7.27 0.22
CA GLY A 396 -16.24 6.22 -0.59
C GLY A 396 -16.34 4.81 0.00
N THR A 397 -16.48 4.66 1.32
CA THR A 397 -16.60 3.36 2.00
C THR A 397 -18.04 2.94 2.27
N VAL A 398 -19.00 3.83 2.03
CA VAL A 398 -20.40 3.62 2.38
C VAL A 398 -21.03 2.51 1.54
N SER A 399 -21.72 1.60 2.23
CA SER A 399 -22.59 0.58 1.68
C SER A 399 -24.03 0.88 2.09
N LYS A 400 -24.89 1.22 1.13
CA LYS A 400 -26.32 1.51 1.34
C LYS A 400 -27.13 0.60 0.42
N GLY A 401 -27.90 -0.31 0.99
CA GLY A 401 -28.73 -1.25 0.23
C GLY A 401 -27.90 -2.05 -0.78
N ASN A 402 -28.24 -1.95 -2.06
CA ASN A 402 -27.50 -2.63 -3.13
C ASN A 402 -26.34 -1.77 -3.70
N GLU A 403 -25.50 -2.39 -4.52
CA GLU A 403 -24.35 -1.77 -5.17
C GLU A 403 -24.71 -0.48 -5.95
N GLY A 404 -25.87 -0.45 -6.63
CA GLY A 404 -26.35 0.71 -7.38
C GLY A 404 -26.82 1.86 -6.49
N THR A 405 -27.44 1.56 -5.35
CA THR A 405 -27.81 2.57 -4.35
C THR A 405 -26.57 3.16 -3.67
N SER A 406 -25.60 2.31 -3.31
CA SER A 406 -24.31 2.75 -2.76
C SER A 406 -23.55 3.65 -3.74
N ARG A 407 -23.56 3.29 -5.02
CA ARG A 407 -22.96 4.08 -6.10
C ARG A 407 -23.66 5.42 -6.29
N LEU A 408 -24.99 5.45 -6.27
CA LEU A 408 -25.74 6.71 -6.36
C LEU A 408 -25.41 7.62 -5.17
N PHE A 409 -25.36 7.09 -3.95
CA PHE A 409 -24.99 7.84 -2.75
C PHE A 409 -23.62 8.53 -2.92
N ARG A 410 -22.60 7.77 -3.33
CA ARG A 410 -21.25 8.28 -3.59
C ARG A 410 -21.27 9.45 -4.58
N ILE A 411 -21.97 9.29 -5.70
CA ILE A 411 -22.04 10.32 -6.75
C ILE A 411 -22.78 11.56 -6.23
N LEU A 412 -23.99 11.39 -5.67
CA LEU A 412 -24.82 12.50 -5.23
C LEU A 412 -24.16 13.33 -4.16
N VAL A 413 -23.65 12.69 -3.11
CA VAL A 413 -23.06 13.38 -1.95
C VAL A 413 -21.81 14.14 -2.36
N SER A 414 -20.92 13.48 -3.11
CA SER A 414 -19.62 14.06 -3.45
C SER A 414 -19.70 15.17 -4.52
N GLU A 415 -20.51 15.00 -5.57
CA GLU A 415 -20.66 16.02 -6.62
C GLU A 415 -21.49 17.23 -6.13
N SER A 416 -22.48 17.01 -5.26
CA SER A 416 -23.25 18.09 -4.62
C SER A 416 -22.37 18.94 -3.71
N ALA A 417 -21.64 18.32 -2.78
CA ALA A 417 -20.74 19.03 -1.88
C ALA A 417 -19.65 19.80 -2.65
N HIS A 418 -19.07 19.18 -3.68
CA HIS A 418 -18.07 19.84 -4.53
C HIS A 418 -18.66 21.02 -5.31
N LEU A 419 -19.92 20.94 -5.78
CA LEU A 419 -20.59 22.08 -6.43
C LEU A 419 -20.82 23.24 -5.44
N ILE A 420 -21.28 22.95 -4.22
CA ILE A 420 -21.47 23.97 -3.17
C ILE A 420 -20.14 24.69 -2.88
N TRP A 421 -19.07 23.92 -2.70
CA TRP A 421 -17.72 24.48 -2.53
C TRP A 421 -17.29 25.37 -3.71
N ARG A 422 -17.60 24.95 -4.94
CA ARG A 422 -17.30 25.72 -6.16
C ARG A 422 -18.07 27.05 -6.22
N ILE A 423 -19.36 27.03 -5.88
CA ILE A 423 -20.21 28.23 -5.82
C ILE A 423 -19.64 29.19 -4.78
N ARG A 424 -19.27 28.71 -3.58
CA ARG A 424 -18.60 29.53 -2.56
C ARG A 424 -17.30 30.13 -3.08
N CYS A 425 -16.46 29.37 -3.78
CA CYS A 425 -15.20 29.88 -4.32
C CYS A 425 -15.42 30.98 -5.38
N GLU A 426 -16.43 30.82 -6.22
CA GLU A 426 -16.78 31.84 -7.21
C GLU A 426 -17.21 33.14 -6.55
N ARG A 427 -18.01 33.06 -5.49
CA ARG A 427 -18.44 34.22 -4.71
C ARG A 427 -17.31 34.88 -3.92
N VAL A 428 -16.59 34.11 -3.09
CA VAL A 428 -15.64 34.68 -2.10
C VAL A 428 -14.22 34.88 -2.66
N ILE A 429 -13.79 34.03 -3.59
CA ILE A 429 -12.41 34.07 -4.11
C ILE A 429 -12.32 34.74 -5.47
N GLN A 430 -13.31 34.53 -6.33
CA GLN A 430 -13.36 35.15 -7.65
C GLN A 430 -14.21 36.44 -7.65
N GLU A 431 -14.84 36.78 -6.53
CA GLU A 431 -15.63 38.00 -6.34
C GLU A 431 -16.71 38.16 -7.43
N LYS A 432 -17.29 37.03 -7.84
CA LYS A 432 -18.41 37.01 -8.79
C LYS A 432 -19.73 37.30 -8.08
N ASP A 433 -20.67 37.86 -8.83
CA ASP A 433 -22.04 38.03 -8.40
C ASP A 433 -22.67 36.71 -7.96
N GLU A 434 -23.60 36.79 -7.01
CA GLU A 434 -24.28 35.63 -6.47
C GLU A 434 -25.12 34.96 -7.56
N ALA A 435 -24.86 33.67 -7.81
CA ALA A 435 -25.59 32.89 -8.79
C ALA A 435 -27.06 32.75 -8.39
N THR A 436 -27.96 32.95 -9.35
CA THR A 436 -29.40 32.84 -9.09
C THR A 436 -29.82 31.38 -8.84
N ILE A 437 -30.90 31.16 -8.09
CA ILE A 437 -31.46 29.81 -7.84
C ILE A 437 -31.68 29.00 -9.14
N PRO A 438 -32.26 29.55 -10.23
CA PRO A 438 -32.39 28.83 -11.50
C PRO A 438 -31.04 28.41 -12.10
N GLU A 439 -30.03 29.28 -12.02
CA GLU A 439 -28.70 28.97 -12.49
C GLU A 439 -28.06 27.83 -11.70
N ILE A 440 -28.15 27.87 -10.37
CA ILE A 440 -27.61 26.84 -9.48
C ILE A 440 -28.29 25.49 -9.75
N ARG A 441 -29.62 25.48 -9.90
CA ARG A 441 -30.40 24.29 -10.27
C ARG A 441 -29.92 23.72 -11.60
N ASN A 442 -29.76 24.56 -12.62
CA ASN A 442 -29.28 24.13 -13.94
C ASN A 442 -27.85 23.57 -13.89
N ARG A 443 -26.95 24.21 -13.12
CA ARG A 443 -25.58 23.73 -12.90
C ARG A 443 -25.57 22.35 -12.25
N TRP A 444 -26.39 22.12 -11.23
CA TRP A 444 -26.50 20.82 -10.56
C TRP A 444 -27.07 19.74 -11.48
N ILE A 445 -28.18 20.04 -12.18
CA ILE A 445 -28.79 19.12 -13.15
C ILE A 445 -27.78 18.73 -14.24
N ASN A 446 -27.08 19.72 -14.81
CA ASN A 446 -26.07 19.47 -15.82
C ASN A 446 -24.94 18.57 -15.31
N LYS A 447 -24.52 18.76 -14.04
CA LYS A 447 -23.52 17.91 -13.39
C LYS A 447 -23.97 16.44 -13.33
N MET A 448 -25.20 16.20 -12.87
CA MET A 448 -25.77 14.85 -12.76
C MET A 448 -25.98 14.20 -14.13
N ASN A 449 -26.50 14.95 -15.10
CA ASN A 449 -26.70 14.48 -16.46
C ASN A 449 -25.38 14.13 -17.13
N THR A 450 -24.36 14.97 -16.99
CA THR A 450 -23.02 14.70 -17.53
C THR A 450 -22.45 13.42 -16.93
N ARG A 451 -22.64 13.19 -15.62
CA ARG A 451 -22.18 11.96 -14.97
C ARG A 451 -22.90 10.72 -15.50
N LEU A 452 -24.23 10.80 -15.64
CA LEU A 452 -25.03 9.72 -16.21
C LEU A 452 -24.59 9.38 -17.63
N LEU A 453 -24.38 10.38 -18.47
CA LEU A 453 -23.95 10.17 -19.86
C LEU A 453 -22.56 9.55 -19.95
N LEU A 454 -21.65 9.95 -19.07
CA LEU A 454 -20.34 9.32 -18.98
C LEU A 454 -20.48 7.84 -18.61
N ASP A 455 -21.37 7.51 -17.66
CA ASP A 455 -21.61 6.12 -17.25
C ASP A 455 -22.21 5.28 -18.39
N CYS A 456 -23.19 5.80 -19.12
CA CYS A 456 -23.75 5.14 -20.30
C CYS A 456 -22.68 4.95 -21.39
N LYS A 457 -21.79 5.92 -21.60
CA LYS A 457 -20.68 5.76 -22.55
C LYS A 457 -19.72 4.67 -22.09
N LEU A 458 -19.37 4.65 -20.80
CA LEU A 458 -18.43 3.69 -20.21
C LEU A 458 -19.01 2.27 -20.10
N SER A 459 -20.30 2.06 -20.34
CA SER A 459 -20.90 0.72 -20.36
C SER A 459 -20.61 -0.08 -21.63
N ASN A 460 -20.05 0.56 -22.66
CA ASN A 460 -19.67 -0.10 -23.90
C ASN A 460 -18.40 -0.96 -23.69
N GLU A 461 -18.60 -2.26 -23.49
CA GLU A 461 -17.53 -3.24 -23.31
C GLU A 461 -16.56 -3.31 -24.50
N ALA A 462 -17.08 -3.29 -25.73
CA ALA A 462 -16.27 -3.37 -26.94
C ALA A 462 -15.26 -2.21 -27.05
N LYS A 463 -15.63 -1.01 -26.58
CA LYS A 463 -14.77 0.18 -26.64
C LYS A 463 -13.78 0.27 -25.48
N TYR A 464 -14.17 -0.14 -24.28
CA TYR A 464 -13.39 0.11 -23.06
C TYR A 464 -12.78 -1.15 -22.43
N GLY A 465 -13.05 -2.34 -22.97
CA GLY A 465 -12.47 -3.61 -22.52
C GLY A 465 -12.59 -3.79 -21.01
N THR A 466 -11.48 -4.05 -20.32
CA THR A 466 -11.45 -4.24 -18.86
C THR A 466 -11.78 -3.00 -18.04
N LYS A 467 -11.88 -1.82 -18.66
CA LYS A 467 -12.21 -0.54 -17.99
C LYS A 467 -13.68 -0.15 -18.12
N HIS A 468 -14.51 -0.98 -18.75
CA HIS A 468 -15.94 -0.70 -18.88
C HIS A 468 -16.66 -0.79 -17.51
N ILE A 469 -17.76 -0.08 -17.39
CA ILE A 469 -18.67 -0.19 -16.25
C ILE A 469 -19.77 -1.17 -16.64
N LYS A 470 -20.09 -2.16 -15.79
CA LYS A 470 -21.17 -3.10 -16.10
C LYS A 470 -22.49 -2.36 -16.37
N ALA A 471 -23.12 -2.60 -17.52
CA ALA A 471 -24.39 -1.97 -17.87
C ALA A 471 -25.49 -2.24 -16.84
N SER A 472 -25.48 -3.42 -16.21
CA SER A 472 -26.38 -3.77 -15.10
C SER A 472 -26.19 -2.87 -13.87
N LEU A 473 -24.95 -2.47 -13.56
CA LEU A 473 -24.65 -1.54 -12.47
C LEU A 473 -25.12 -0.13 -12.80
N VAL A 474 -24.91 0.34 -14.04
CA VAL A 474 -25.44 1.63 -14.51
C VAL A 474 -26.95 1.65 -14.39
N ARG A 475 -27.65 0.62 -14.88
CA ARG A 475 -29.10 0.48 -14.71
C ARG A 475 -29.49 0.49 -13.24
N LYS A 476 -28.92 -0.36 -12.39
CA LYS A 476 -29.21 -0.37 -10.94
C LYS A 476 -28.98 0.99 -10.27
N THR A 477 -28.01 1.79 -10.73
CA THR A 477 -27.81 3.17 -10.26
C THR A 477 -28.96 4.06 -10.71
N CYS A 478 -29.39 3.95 -11.97
CA CYS A 478 -30.20 4.93 -12.68
C CYS A 478 -31.68 4.59 -12.90
N THR A 479 -32.16 3.39 -12.54
CA THR A 479 -33.56 2.95 -12.77
C THR A 479 -34.61 3.92 -12.19
N SER A 480 -34.26 4.71 -11.18
CA SER A 480 -35.10 5.76 -10.58
C SER A 480 -34.73 7.19 -11.03
N VAL A 481 -33.56 7.38 -11.64
CA VAL A 481 -33.00 8.69 -12.06
C VAL A 481 -33.48 9.08 -13.46
N THR A 482 -33.67 8.12 -14.37
CA THR A 482 -34.15 8.37 -15.74
C THR A 482 -35.58 8.94 -15.77
N THR A 483 -36.43 8.60 -14.80
CA THR A 483 -37.77 9.17 -14.62
C THR A 483 -37.74 10.60 -14.03
N ALA A 484 -36.65 10.95 -13.35
CA ALA A 484 -36.47 12.23 -12.67
C ALA A 484 -35.87 13.31 -13.58
N ILE A 485 -34.92 12.95 -14.44
CA ILE A 485 -34.22 13.90 -15.35
C ILE A 485 -35.18 14.57 -16.34
N THR A 486 -36.26 13.89 -16.73
CA THR A 486 -37.35 14.48 -17.52
C THR A 486 -38.20 15.49 -16.72
N ARG A 487 -38.31 15.35 -15.39
CA ARG A 487 -39.00 16.33 -14.51
C ARG A 487 -38.15 17.56 -14.19
N PHE A 488 -36.83 17.42 -14.18
CA PHE A 488 -35.92 18.52 -13.85
C PHE A 488 -35.57 19.43 -15.04
N SER A 489 -35.84 19.02 -16.28
CA SER A 489 -35.59 19.84 -17.47
C SER A 489 -36.69 20.92 -17.66
N PRO A 490 -36.33 22.17 -18.01
CA PRO A 490 -37.31 23.21 -18.35
C PRO A 490 -38.20 22.77 -19.52
N ARG A 491 -39.51 23.08 -19.46
CA ARG A 491 -40.43 22.89 -20.59
C ARG A 491 -39.89 23.66 -21.80
N GLY A 492 -39.49 22.95 -22.86
CA GLY A 492 -39.09 23.56 -24.14
C GLY A 492 -37.64 23.33 -24.59
N VAL A 493 -36.78 22.67 -23.80
CA VAL A 493 -35.46 22.23 -24.29
C VAL A 493 -35.59 20.82 -24.90
N PRO A 494 -35.25 20.60 -26.18
CA PRO A 494 -35.32 19.27 -26.79
C PRO A 494 -34.42 18.32 -26.01
N THR A 495 -35.00 17.36 -25.28
CA THR A 495 -34.26 16.25 -24.71
C THR A 495 -33.88 15.30 -25.84
N GLY A 496 -32.82 15.60 -26.55
CA GLY A 496 -32.15 14.69 -27.49
C GLY A 496 -31.46 13.53 -26.76
N TYR A 497 -32.16 12.86 -25.85
CA TYR A 497 -31.65 11.69 -25.13
C TYR A 497 -32.38 10.44 -25.62
N PRO A 498 -31.66 9.43 -26.14
CA PRO A 498 -32.29 8.17 -26.47
C PRO A 498 -32.64 7.48 -25.16
N GLN A 499 -33.94 7.37 -24.89
CA GLN A 499 -34.49 6.52 -23.82
C GLN A 499 -34.11 5.03 -23.97
N THR A 500 -33.37 4.68 -25.03
CA THR A 500 -33.06 3.31 -25.48
C THR A 500 -31.56 2.97 -25.58
N SER A 501 -30.64 3.82 -25.11
CA SER A 501 -29.19 3.65 -25.39
C SER A 501 -28.29 3.21 -24.23
N CYS A 502 -28.80 2.52 -23.20
CA CYS A 502 -27.98 1.97 -22.11
C CYS A 502 -28.28 0.51 -21.75
#